data_AF-A0A9E3NJK1-F1
#
_entry.id   AF-A0A9E3NJK1-F1
#
_cell.length_a   1.000
_cell.length_b   1.000
_cell.length_c   1.000
_cell.angle_alpha   90.00
_cell.angle_beta   90.00
_cell.angle_gamma   90.00
#
_symmetry.space_group_name_H-M   'P 1'
#
loop_
_entity.id
_entity.type
_entity.pdbx_description
1 polymer ?
#
loop_
_entity_poly.entity_id
_entity_poly.type
_entity_poly.pdbx_seq_one_letter_code
_entity_poly.pdbx_strand_id
1 'polypeptide(L)'
;MENKWLTIQSFEKNQNLLELLNKLLIHFKLTEKGLDDKMSNEEIEESKKALTNFLKKLNLQIHGIESGKDTLTGIDLRSRRLIRNFMEARRGGTKFKSDLFKSSPSKVLEMMNSTNNDEKSELINSLTELRGLLEEHVAMDAQDLIGEI
;
A
#
# COMPACT_ATOMS: atom_id res chain seq x y z
N MET A 1 24.54 -15.05 -0.78
CA MET A 1 23.47 -15.65 0.05
C MET A 1 22.62 -14.60 0.76
N GLU A 2 23.21 -13.52 1.28
CA GLU A 2 22.50 -12.41 1.95
C GLU A 2 21.38 -11.76 1.11
N ASN A 3 21.61 -11.55 -0.20
CA ASN A 3 20.60 -10.97 -1.10
C ASN A 3 19.35 -11.84 -1.31
N LYS A 4 19.46 -13.18 -1.32
CA LYS A 4 18.30 -14.08 -1.48
C LYS A 4 17.43 -14.10 -0.21
N TRP A 5 18.05 -13.95 0.96
CA TRP A 5 17.30 -13.87 2.22
C TRP A 5 16.54 -12.55 2.37
N LEU A 6 17.20 -11.42 2.08
CA LEU A 6 16.54 -10.09 2.06
C LEU A 6 15.39 -10.03 1.03
N THR A 7 15.53 -10.78 -0.07
CA THR A 7 14.49 -10.94 -1.07
C THR A 7 13.23 -11.61 -0.50
N ILE A 8 13.40 -12.77 0.14
CA ILE A 8 12.29 -13.52 0.74
C ILE A 8 11.60 -12.66 1.81
N GLN A 9 12.36 -11.97 2.66
CA GLN A 9 11.79 -11.10 3.70
C GLN A 9 10.98 -9.92 3.14
N SER A 10 11.43 -9.29 2.04
CA SER A 10 10.68 -8.21 1.40
C SER A 10 9.38 -8.73 0.77
N PHE A 11 9.44 -9.90 0.14
CA PHE A 11 8.27 -10.54 -0.46
C PHE A 11 7.23 -10.92 0.60
N GLU A 12 7.66 -11.55 1.70
CA GLU A 12 6.80 -11.90 2.83
C GLU A 12 6.14 -10.66 3.47
N LYS A 13 6.89 -9.56 3.62
CA LYS A 13 6.34 -8.29 4.11
C LYS A 13 5.25 -7.74 3.19
N ASN A 14 5.47 -7.77 1.87
CA ASN A 14 4.49 -7.30 0.90
C ASN A 14 3.23 -8.18 0.86
N GLN A 15 3.40 -9.50 0.99
CA GLN A 15 2.29 -10.46 1.10
C GLN A 15 1.45 -10.23 2.37
N ASN A 16 2.11 -10.06 3.52
CA ASN A 16 1.42 -9.77 4.78
C ASN A 16 0.66 -8.43 4.68
N LEU A 17 1.27 -7.40 4.08
CA LEU A 17 0.59 -6.13 3.85
C LEU A 17 -0.64 -6.28 2.94
N LEU A 18 -0.54 -7.07 1.87
CA LEU A 18 -1.68 -7.38 0.99
C LEU A 18 -2.81 -8.08 1.74
N GLU A 19 -2.49 -9.01 2.63
CA GLU A 19 -3.48 -9.71 3.45
C GLU A 19 -4.22 -8.74 4.37
N LEU A 20 -3.49 -7.89 5.10
CA LEU A 20 -4.06 -6.87 5.99
C LEU A 20 -4.90 -5.86 5.23
N LEU A 21 -4.43 -5.43 4.05
CA LEU A 21 -5.17 -4.53 3.17
C LEU A 21 -6.48 -5.16 2.68
N ASN A 22 -6.45 -6.43 2.31
CA ASN A 22 -7.64 -7.14 1.85
C ASN A 22 -8.66 -7.32 2.99
N LYS A 23 -8.19 -7.68 4.19
CA LYS A 23 -8.99 -7.72 5.42
C LYS A 23 -9.72 -6.40 5.67
N LEU A 24 -8.98 -5.28 5.68
CA LEU A 24 -9.57 -3.94 5.85
C LEU A 24 -10.55 -3.56 4.74
N LEU A 25 -10.24 -3.88 3.48
CA LEU A 25 -11.14 -3.61 2.36
C LEU A 25 -12.47 -4.35 2.50
N ILE A 26 -12.43 -5.61 2.95
CA ILE A 26 -13.64 -6.39 3.23
C ILE A 26 -14.42 -5.73 4.37
N HIS A 27 -13.75 -5.43 5.49
CA HIS A 27 -14.34 -4.75 6.64
C HIS A 27 -15.07 -3.46 6.24
N PHE A 28 -14.38 -2.56 5.52
CA PHE A 28 -14.96 -1.29 5.10
C PHE A 28 -16.14 -1.48 4.14
N LYS A 29 -16.07 -2.41 3.20
CA LYS A 29 -17.17 -2.70 2.25
C LYS A 29 -18.39 -3.33 2.93
N LEU A 30 -18.20 -4.16 3.96
CA LEU A 30 -19.30 -4.72 4.75
C LEU A 30 -19.96 -3.62 5.59
N THR A 31 -19.14 -2.81 6.27
CA THR A 31 -19.61 -1.70 7.10
C THR A 31 -20.36 -0.65 6.30
N GLU A 32 -19.89 -0.33 5.08
CA GLU A 32 -20.58 0.59 4.14
C GLU A 32 -21.98 0.08 3.77
N LYS A 33 -22.16 -1.23 3.67
CA LYS A 33 -23.46 -1.87 3.38
C LYS A 33 -24.32 -2.10 4.63
N GLY A 34 -23.86 -1.69 5.80
CA GLY A 34 -24.52 -1.97 7.09
C GLY A 34 -24.55 -3.45 7.44
N LEU A 35 -23.63 -4.24 6.88
CA LEU A 35 -23.48 -5.66 7.19
C LEU A 35 -22.53 -5.85 8.37
N ASP A 36 -22.85 -6.81 9.21
CA ASP A 36 -22.02 -7.17 10.37
C ASP A 36 -20.72 -7.84 9.90
N ASP A 37 -19.59 -7.32 10.37
CA ASP A 37 -18.28 -7.90 10.11
C ASP A 37 -17.86 -8.73 11.32
N LYS A 38 -17.32 -9.93 11.04
CA LYS A 38 -16.85 -10.86 12.07
C LYS A 38 -15.45 -10.55 12.55
N MET A 39 -14.76 -9.60 11.91
CA MET A 39 -13.44 -9.16 12.33
C MET A 39 -13.50 -8.52 13.71
N SER A 40 -12.59 -8.92 14.60
CA SER A 40 -12.52 -8.29 15.91
C SER A 40 -12.02 -6.85 15.80
N ASN A 41 -12.43 -5.99 16.73
CA ASN A 41 -11.94 -4.61 16.80
C ASN A 41 -10.40 -4.55 16.93
N GLU A 42 -9.81 -5.53 17.60
CA GLU A 42 -8.35 -5.64 17.76
C GLU A 42 -7.65 -5.89 16.43
N GLU A 43 -8.16 -6.83 15.62
CA GLU A 43 -7.62 -7.11 14.28
C GLU A 43 -7.80 -5.93 13.32
N ILE A 44 -8.93 -5.22 13.41
CA ILE A 44 -9.17 -4.01 12.62
C ILE A 44 -8.13 -2.95 12.96
N GLU A 45 -7.92 -2.66 14.25
CA GLU A 45 -6.97 -1.64 14.69
C GLU A 45 -5.51 -2.01 14.39
N GLU A 46 -5.14 -3.29 14.53
CA GLU A 46 -3.82 -3.77 14.14
C GLU A 46 -3.58 -3.60 12.63
N SER A 47 -4.56 -3.97 11.81
CA SER A 47 -4.50 -3.83 10.36
C SER A 47 -4.40 -2.35 9.96
N LYS A 48 -5.22 -1.48 10.57
CA LYS A 48 -5.17 -0.03 10.34
C LYS A 48 -3.80 0.53 10.71
N LYS A 49 -3.23 0.11 11.84
CA LYS A 49 -1.92 0.56 12.32
C LYS A 49 -0.80 0.13 11.37
N ALA A 50 -0.81 -1.12 10.91
CA ALA A 50 0.17 -1.63 9.95
C ALA A 50 0.13 -0.85 8.64
N LEU A 51 -1.08 -0.66 8.09
CA LEU A 51 -1.29 0.09 6.85
C LEU A 51 -0.91 1.57 7.00
N THR A 52 -1.29 2.19 8.13
CA THR A 52 -0.91 3.57 8.46
C THR A 52 0.61 3.74 8.50
N ASN A 53 1.32 2.81 9.14
CA ASN A 53 2.78 2.85 9.21
C ASN A 53 3.42 2.68 7.83
N PHE A 54 2.86 1.80 7.00
CA PHE A 54 3.30 1.63 5.62
C PHE A 54 3.11 2.92 4.82
N LEU A 55 1.91 3.50 4.82
CA LEU A 55 1.58 4.73 4.08
C LEU A 55 2.44 5.91 4.55
N LYS A 56 2.72 6.03 5.85
CA LYS A 56 3.65 7.05 6.38
C LYS A 56 5.06 6.88 5.82
N LYS A 57 5.61 5.66 5.83
CA LYS A 57 6.94 5.38 5.26
C LYS A 57 6.99 5.68 3.77
N LEU A 58 5.98 5.23 3.03
CA LEU A 58 5.84 5.49 1.60
C LEU A 58 5.79 7.01 1.32
N ASN A 59 5.00 7.76 2.08
CA ASN A 59 4.89 9.21 1.93
C ASN A 59 6.21 9.94 2.15
N LEU A 60 6.94 9.56 3.21
CA LEU A 60 8.25 10.13 3.53
C LEU A 60 9.26 9.86 2.40
N GLN A 61 9.28 8.64 1.88
CA GLN A 61 10.18 8.26 0.78
C GLN A 61 9.86 9.01 -0.51
N ILE A 62 8.57 9.15 -0.86
CA ILE A 62 8.15 9.93 -2.03
C ILE A 62 8.57 11.39 -1.88
N HIS A 63 8.30 12.01 -0.73
CA HIS A 63 8.69 13.40 -0.47
C HIS A 63 10.22 13.59 -0.50
N GLY A 64 10.98 12.63 0.03
CA GLY A 64 12.45 12.64 -0.03
C GLY A 64 12.97 12.68 -1.47
N ILE A 65 12.39 11.87 -2.35
CA ILE A 65 12.75 11.82 -3.78
C ILE A 65 12.30 13.10 -4.51
N GLU A 66 11.06 13.56 -4.29
CA GLU A 66 10.52 14.74 -4.96
C GLU A 66 11.25 16.04 -4.56
N SER A 67 11.71 16.13 -3.31
CA SER A 67 12.48 17.28 -2.82
C SER A 67 13.96 17.25 -3.24
N GLY A 68 14.40 16.20 -3.93
CA GLY A 68 15.81 16.00 -4.30
C GLY A 68 16.75 15.81 -3.11
N LYS A 69 16.20 15.62 -1.90
CA LYS A 69 16.97 15.48 -0.65
C LYS A 69 17.44 14.04 -0.42
N ASP A 70 16.65 13.07 -0.87
CA ASP A 70 17.03 11.66 -0.88
C ASP A 70 17.37 11.22 -2.30
N THR A 71 18.63 10.89 -2.53
CA THR A 71 18.92 9.79 -3.44
C THR A 71 18.48 8.52 -2.71
N LEU A 72 17.87 7.55 -3.38
CA LEU A 72 17.40 6.30 -2.76
C LEU A 72 18.51 5.44 -2.10
N THR A 73 19.72 5.97 -1.89
CA THR A 73 20.87 5.39 -1.20
C THR A 73 20.48 4.79 0.15
N GLY A 74 20.82 3.51 0.37
CA GLY A 74 20.49 2.77 1.59
C GLY A 74 19.11 2.08 1.62
N ILE A 75 18.19 2.43 0.71
CA ILE A 75 16.93 1.69 0.52
C ILE A 75 17.22 0.46 -0.35
N ASP A 76 16.66 -0.69 0.02
CA ASP A 76 16.78 -1.93 -0.76
C ASP A 76 16.17 -1.76 -2.16
N LEU A 77 16.69 -2.49 -3.14
CA LEU A 77 16.33 -2.33 -4.55
C LEU A 77 14.83 -2.56 -4.82
N ARG A 78 14.15 -3.37 -4.01
CA ARG A 78 12.72 -3.68 -4.19
C ARG A 78 11.83 -2.58 -3.68
N SER A 79 12.10 -2.07 -2.49
CA SER A 79 11.44 -0.87 -1.97
C SER A 79 11.57 0.29 -2.95
N ARG A 80 12.76 0.47 -3.55
CA ARG A 80 12.95 1.47 -4.63
C ARG A 80 12.03 1.23 -5.83
N ARG A 81 11.88 -0.03 -6.25
CA ARG A 81 11.03 -0.40 -7.38
C ARG A 81 9.55 -0.16 -7.06
N LEU A 82 9.10 -0.50 -5.84
CA LEU A 82 7.74 -0.19 -5.38
C LEU A 82 7.45 1.32 -5.41
N ILE A 83 8.37 2.13 -4.87
CA ILE A 83 8.23 3.60 -4.88
C ILE A 83 8.20 4.13 -6.32
N ARG A 84 9.06 3.61 -7.21
CA ARG A 84 9.05 3.97 -8.62
C ARG A 84 7.72 3.63 -9.28
N ASN A 85 7.23 2.41 -9.09
CA ASN A 85 5.93 1.97 -9.62
C ASN A 85 4.81 2.88 -9.11
N PHE A 86 4.84 3.28 -7.83
CA PHE A 86 3.88 4.23 -7.27
C PHE A 86 3.97 5.60 -7.95
N MET A 87 5.17 6.15 -8.13
CA MET A 87 5.36 7.44 -8.80
C MET A 87 4.94 7.41 -10.28
N GLU A 88 5.21 6.31 -10.98
CA GLU A 88 4.77 6.09 -12.35
C GLU A 88 3.25 5.97 -12.43
N ALA A 89 2.63 5.22 -11.52
CA ALA A 89 1.18 5.12 -11.36
C ALA A 89 0.52 6.50 -11.15
N ARG A 90 1.13 7.34 -10.29
CA ARG A 90 0.70 8.73 -10.04
C ARG A 90 0.82 9.62 -11.28
N ARG A 91 1.89 9.48 -12.07
CA ARG A 91 2.13 10.28 -13.29
C ARG A 91 1.30 9.82 -14.49
N GLY A 92 0.97 8.53 -14.57
CA GLY A 92 0.26 7.92 -15.70
C GLY A 92 -1.19 8.37 -15.88
N GLY A 93 -1.78 9.05 -14.89
CA GLY A 93 -3.01 9.86 -14.95
C GLY A 93 -4.33 9.15 -15.29
N THR A 94 -4.29 7.96 -15.88
CA THR A 94 -5.45 7.29 -16.50
C THR A 94 -5.83 5.99 -15.78
N LYS A 95 -4.84 5.25 -15.26
CA LYS A 95 -5.04 3.96 -14.58
C LYS A 95 -5.50 4.10 -13.13
N PHE A 96 -4.97 5.09 -12.41
CA PHE A 96 -5.24 5.32 -10.99
C PHE A 96 -5.94 6.67 -10.81
N LYS A 97 -7.12 6.65 -10.20
CA LYS A 97 -8.03 7.80 -10.10
C LYS A 97 -8.27 8.23 -8.66
N SER A 98 -7.86 7.44 -7.67
CA SER A 98 -8.07 7.76 -6.26
C SER A 98 -7.18 8.91 -5.77
N ASP A 99 -7.59 9.50 -4.67
CA ASP A 99 -6.89 10.56 -3.96
C ASP A 99 -5.49 10.15 -3.50
N LEU A 100 -5.27 8.85 -3.27
CA LEU A 100 -3.94 8.29 -2.97
C LEU A 100 -2.92 8.66 -4.05
N PHE A 101 -3.29 8.48 -5.32
CA PHE A 101 -2.40 8.68 -6.45
C PHE A 101 -2.47 10.12 -6.97
N LYS A 102 -3.61 10.82 -6.83
CA LYS A 102 -3.73 12.22 -7.26
C LYS A 102 -3.08 13.20 -6.31
N SER A 103 -3.36 13.08 -5.02
CA SER A 103 -2.96 14.07 -4.02
C SER A 103 -1.69 13.62 -3.30
N SER A 104 -1.82 12.72 -2.33
CA SER A 104 -0.72 12.12 -1.58
C SER A 104 -1.25 11.01 -0.65
N PRO A 105 -0.38 10.10 -0.19
CA PRO A 105 -0.74 9.14 0.85
C PRO A 105 -1.25 9.78 2.16
N SER A 106 -0.89 11.03 2.45
CA SER A 106 -1.39 11.75 3.64
C SER A 106 -2.91 11.89 3.66
N LYS A 107 -3.54 12.07 2.49
CA LYS A 107 -5.00 12.24 2.42
C LYS A 107 -5.75 10.95 2.78
N VAL A 108 -5.20 9.81 2.40
CA VAL A 108 -5.73 8.49 2.80
C VAL A 108 -5.57 8.25 4.29
N LEU A 109 -4.46 8.71 4.89
CA LEU A 109 -4.24 8.61 6.33
C LEU A 109 -5.31 9.34 7.16
N GLU A 110 -5.77 10.49 6.68
CA GLU A 110 -6.86 11.24 7.33
C GLU A 110 -8.19 10.49 7.25
N MET A 111 -8.44 9.78 6.14
CA MET A 111 -9.69 9.03 5.91
C MET A 111 -9.78 7.73 6.74
N MET A 112 -8.66 7.17 7.21
CA MET A 112 -8.60 5.87 7.91
C MET A 112 -9.53 5.76 9.13
N ASN A 113 -9.87 6.90 9.76
CA ASN A 113 -10.75 6.96 10.93
C ASN A 113 -12.03 7.78 10.67
N SER A 114 -12.29 8.13 9.41
CA SER A 114 -13.44 8.95 9.08
C SER A 114 -14.75 8.20 9.27
N THR A 115 -15.74 8.90 9.82
CA THR A 115 -17.13 8.42 9.90
C THR A 115 -17.97 8.88 8.71
N ASN A 116 -17.45 9.77 7.87
CA ASN A 116 -18.11 10.31 6.69
C ASN A 116 -18.18 9.25 5.57
N ASN A 117 -19.38 9.02 5.02
CA ASN A 117 -19.59 8.01 3.97
C ASN A 117 -18.86 8.34 2.66
N ASP A 118 -18.78 9.62 2.28
CA ASP A 118 -18.08 10.01 1.05
C ASP A 118 -16.56 9.73 1.18
N GLU A 119 -15.99 10.04 2.35
CA GLU A 119 -14.58 9.75 2.66
C GLU A 119 -14.32 8.25 2.78
N LYS A 120 -15.28 7.46 3.29
CA LYS A 120 -15.17 5.99 3.31
C LYS A 120 -15.14 5.40 1.90
N SER A 121 -15.97 5.90 0.99
CA SER A 121 -15.97 5.45 -0.39
C SER A 121 -14.64 5.76 -1.08
N GLU A 122 -14.11 6.96 -0.85
CA GLU A 122 -12.80 7.36 -1.38
C GLU A 122 -11.64 6.57 -0.74
N LEU A 123 -11.74 6.24 0.54
CA LEU A 123 -10.81 5.34 1.21
C LEU A 123 -10.83 3.95 0.56
N ILE A 124 -12.00 3.35 0.36
CA ILE A 124 -12.15 2.04 -0.27
C ILE A 124 -11.54 2.05 -1.69
N ASN A 125 -11.78 3.12 -2.46
CA ASN A 125 -11.19 3.27 -3.80
C ASN A 125 -9.66 3.37 -3.73
N SER A 126 -9.14 4.23 -2.86
CA SER A 126 -7.70 4.41 -2.61
C SER A 126 -7.01 3.10 -2.22
N LEU A 127 -7.62 2.34 -1.30
CA LEU A 127 -7.09 1.06 -0.84
C LEU A 127 -7.19 -0.03 -1.91
N THR A 128 -8.25 -0.01 -2.73
CA THR A 128 -8.40 -0.95 -3.85
C THR A 128 -7.32 -0.72 -4.91
N GLU A 129 -7.04 0.55 -5.24
CA GLU A 129 -5.97 0.91 -6.18
C GLU A 129 -4.59 0.58 -5.62
N LEU A 130 -4.34 0.83 -4.32
CA LEU A 130 -3.11 0.42 -3.64
C LEU A 130 -2.92 -1.10 -3.69
N ARG A 131 -3.99 -1.87 -3.50
CA ARG A 131 -3.95 -3.33 -3.59
C ARG A 131 -3.48 -3.79 -4.96
N GLY A 132 -4.05 -3.21 -6.03
CA GLY A 132 -3.63 -3.53 -7.40
C GLY A 132 -2.16 -3.22 -7.66
N LEU A 133 -1.65 -2.08 -7.16
CA LEU A 133 -0.22 -1.75 -7.27
C LEU A 133 0.67 -2.77 -6.52
N LEU A 134 0.27 -3.15 -5.31
CA LEU A 134 1.02 -4.14 -4.51
C LEU A 134 0.96 -5.54 -5.14
N GLU A 135 -0.18 -5.96 -5.68
CA GLU A 135 -0.35 -7.22 -6.42
C GLU A 135 0.58 -7.25 -7.65
N GLU A 136 0.62 -6.17 -8.43
CA GLU A 136 1.53 -6.03 -9.58
C GLU A 136 3.00 -6.11 -9.15
N HIS A 137 3.36 -5.42 -8.06
CA HIS A 137 4.72 -5.45 -7.54
C HIS A 137 5.13 -6.85 -7.04
N VAL A 138 4.25 -7.52 -6.31
CA VAL A 138 4.46 -8.87 -5.79
C VAL A 138 4.55 -9.90 -6.93
N ALA A 139 3.75 -9.75 -7.98
CA ALA A 139 3.83 -10.61 -9.16
C ALA A 139 5.18 -10.47 -9.88
N MET A 140 5.71 -9.25 -10.00
CA MET A 140 7.06 -9.00 -10.52
C MET A 140 8.13 -9.63 -9.63
N ASP A 141 8.02 -9.48 -8.30
CA ASP A 141 8.96 -10.08 -7.35
C ASP A 141 8.96 -11.62 -7.42
N ALA A 142 7.79 -12.23 -7.62
CA ALA A 142 7.65 -13.67 -7.79
C ALA A 142 8.30 -14.16 -9.11
N GLN A 143 8.17 -13.40 -10.20
CA GLN A 143 8.85 -13.71 -11.46
C GLN A 143 10.38 -13.67 -11.30
N ASP A 144 10.92 -12.66 -10.62
CA ASP A 144 12.36 -12.56 -10.35
C ASP A 144 12.85 -13.72 -9.46
N LEU A 145 12.03 -14.17 -8.52
CA LEU A 145 12.34 -15.30 -7.63
C LEU A 145 12.34 -16.66 -8.36
N ILE A 146 11.37 -16.88 -9.24
CA ILE A 146 11.18 -18.15 -9.95
C ILE A 146 12.10 -18.25 -11.17
N GLY A 147 12.39 -17.14 -11.85
CA GLY A 147 13.28 -17.08 -13.02
C GLY A 147 14.79 -17.18 -12.68
N GLU A 148 15.16 -17.11 -11.40
CA GLU A 148 16.53 -17.33 -10.90
C GLU A 148 16.80 -18.78 -10.46
N ILE A 149 15.90 -19.73 -10.75
CA ILE A 149 16.05 -21.17 -10.47
C ILE A 149 16.45 -21.93 -11.74
#